data_AF-A0A4V6P2W3-F1
#
_entry.id   AF-A0A4V6P2W3-F1
#
_cell.length_a   1.000
_cell.length_b   1.000
_cell.length_c   1.000
_cell.angle_alpha   90.00
_cell.angle_beta   90.00
_cell.angle_gamma   90.00
#
_symmetry.space_group_name_H-M   'P 1'
#
loop_
_entity.id
_entity.type
_entity.pdbx_description
1 polymer ?
#
loop_
_entity_poly.entity_id
_entity_poly.type
_entity_poly.pdbx_seq_one_letter_code
_entity_poly.pdbx_strand_id
1 'polypeptide(L)'
;MNAKYISCALFFSFLLPAEAKFYDGQQLYQYAQEYKKAEQGGRSKPGNQLQTGVFIGYVASVIDAYGDEGAQVFCQPNGRLQTYADVVYKYLNDNPNQRVNSAESLVIAAMQESFRCKEPPKWMSNK
;
A
#
# COMPACT_ATOMS: atom_id res chain seq x y z
N MET A 1 8.93 -44.57 20.47
CA MET A 1 8.40 -43.19 20.33
C MET A 1 7.01 -43.27 19.74
N ASN A 2 5.99 -42.89 20.51
CA ASN A 2 4.59 -43.09 20.12
C ASN A 2 4.16 -42.01 19.12
N ALA A 3 3.79 -42.42 17.90
CA ALA A 3 3.32 -41.55 16.81
C ALA A 3 2.17 -40.60 17.21
N LYS A 4 1.43 -40.94 18.27
CA LYS A 4 0.34 -40.13 18.84
C LYS A 4 0.80 -38.75 19.35
N TYR A 5 2.04 -38.62 19.82
CA TYR A 5 2.56 -37.33 20.31
C TYR A 5 3.10 -36.43 19.19
N ILE A 6 3.49 -37.04 18.06
CA ILE A 6 3.99 -36.31 16.88
C ILE A 6 2.83 -35.57 16.18
N SER A 7 1.63 -36.17 16.14
CA SER A 7 0.44 -35.52 15.57
C SER A 7 -0.05 -34.31 16.34
N CYS A 8 0.04 -34.29 17.68
CA CYS A 8 -0.39 -33.12 18.47
C CYS A 8 0.57 -31.94 18.37
N ALA A 9 1.89 -32.19 18.25
CA ALA A 9 2.89 -31.14 18.13
C ALA A 9 2.79 -30.39 16.79
N LEU A 10 2.44 -31.07 15.70
CA LEU A 10 2.28 -30.47 14.36
C LEU A 10 1.01 -29.61 14.23
N PHE A 11 -0.07 -29.92 14.96
CA PHE A 11 -1.31 -29.16 14.91
C PHE A 11 -1.22 -27.82 15.69
N PHE A 12 -0.41 -27.77 16.75
CA PHE A 12 -0.23 -26.55 17.56
C PHE A 12 0.59 -25.46 16.84
N SER A 13 1.39 -25.81 15.84
CA SER A 13 2.20 -24.85 15.09
C SER A 13 1.37 -23.95 14.14
N PHE A 14 0.12 -24.32 13.84
CA PHE A 14 -0.79 -23.53 12.99
C PHE A 14 -1.67 -22.54 13.76
N LEU A 15 -1.55 -22.46 15.08
CA LEU A 15 -2.35 -21.57 15.93
C LEU A 15 -1.68 -20.23 16.22
N LEU A 16 -0.51 -19.95 15.62
CA LEU A 16 0.06 -18.62 15.70
C LEU A 16 -0.84 -17.65 14.93
N PRO A 17 -1.30 -16.54 15.53
CA PRO A 17 -2.01 -15.53 14.78
C PRO A 17 -1.09 -15.06 13.65
N ALA A 18 -1.57 -15.19 12.41
CA ALA A 18 -0.93 -14.57 11.26
C ALA A 18 -1.13 -13.06 11.41
N GLU A 19 -0.21 -12.41 12.13
CA GLU A 19 -0.02 -10.96 12.09
C GLU A 19 0.51 -10.60 10.70
N ALA A 20 -0.39 -10.48 9.73
CA ALA A 20 -0.09 -9.73 8.54
C ALA A 20 0.12 -8.29 9.01
N LYS A 21 1.39 -7.89 9.19
CA LYS A 21 1.75 -6.51 9.52
C LYS A 21 1.35 -5.62 8.34
N PHE A 22 0.11 -5.16 8.35
CA PHE A 22 -0.35 -4.14 7.44
C PHE A 22 0.15 -2.80 7.96
N TYR A 23 0.83 -2.04 7.10
CA TYR A 23 1.09 -0.63 7.36
C TYR A 23 -0.27 0.08 7.51
N ASP A 24 -0.41 0.93 8.52
CA ASP A 24 -1.50 1.91 8.54
C ASP A 24 -1.10 3.16 7.75
N GLY A 25 -2.07 4.06 7.52
CA GLY A 25 -1.82 5.33 6.84
C GLY A 25 -0.84 6.24 7.56
N GLN A 26 -0.74 6.13 8.89
CA GLN A 26 0.15 6.96 9.69
C GLN A 26 1.61 6.54 9.47
N GLN A 27 1.87 5.24 9.44
CA GLN A 27 3.18 4.67 9.12
C GLN A 27 3.54 4.92 7.66
N LEU A 28 2.60 4.74 6.72
CA LEU A 28 2.83 5.06 5.32
C LEU A 28 3.16 6.56 5.12
N TYR A 29 2.46 7.46 5.82
CA TYR A 29 2.73 8.90 5.76
C TYR A 29 4.12 9.27 6.29
N GLN A 30 4.60 8.61 7.34
CA GLN A 30 5.98 8.82 7.83
C GLN A 30 7.02 8.48 6.76
N TYR A 31 6.84 7.37 6.04
CA TYR A 31 7.71 7.02 4.92
C TYR A 31 7.59 8.02 3.76
N ALA A 32 6.37 8.49 3.49
CA ALA A 32 6.10 9.50 2.47
C ALA A 32 6.79 10.85 2.78
N GLN A 33 6.93 11.21 4.05
CA GLN A 33 7.68 12.42 4.43
C GLN A 33 9.17 12.32 4.09
N GLU A 34 9.79 11.15 4.25
CA GLU A 34 11.18 10.95 3.82
C GLU A 34 11.32 11.00 2.31
N TYR A 35 10.35 10.45 1.57
CA TYR A 35 10.28 10.60 0.12
C TYR A 35 10.28 12.07 -0.31
N LYS A 36 9.41 12.92 0.27
CA LYS A 36 9.37 14.36 -0.09
C LYS A 36 10.63 15.11 0.31
N LYS A 37 11.26 14.76 1.44
CA LYS A 37 12.56 15.35 1.83
C LYS A 37 13.65 15.00 0.82
N ALA A 38 13.67 13.75 0.34
CA ALA A 38 14.64 13.30 -0.66
C ALA A 38 14.46 14.04 -2.00
N GLU A 39 13.22 14.25 -2.44
CA GLU A 39 12.93 15.01 -3.67
C GLU A 39 13.35 16.49 -3.59
N GLN A 40 13.29 17.09 -2.39
CA GLN A 40 13.69 18.48 -2.17
C GLN A 40 15.23 18.65 -2.04
N GLY A 41 16.01 17.61 -2.31
CA GLY A 41 17.47 17.66 -2.19
C GLY A 41 17.97 17.63 -0.73
N GLY A 42 17.12 17.21 0.20
CA GLY A 42 17.49 17.04 1.61
C GLY A 42 18.60 16.00 1.78
N ARG A 43 19.45 16.20 2.79
CA ARG A 43 20.54 15.26 3.11
C ARG A 43 19.95 13.95 3.67
N SER A 44 19.88 12.91 2.84
CA SER A 44 19.38 11.59 3.27
C SER A 44 20.42 10.82 4.08
N LYS A 45 19.99 10.29 5.24
CA LYS A 45 20.70 9.21 5.94
C LYS A 45 20.30 7.86 5.32
N PRO A 46 21.11 6.79 5.44
CA PRO A 46 20.77 5.49 4.85
C PRO A 46 19.37 4.96 5.24
N GLY A 47 18.95 5.14 6.50
CA GLY A 47 17.60 4.77 6.95
C GLY A 47 16.47 5.53 6.24
N ASN A 48 16.69 6.80 5.92
CA ASN A 48 15.70 7.64 5.23
C ASN A 48 15.55 7.21 3.76
N GLN A 49 16.63 6.73 3.14
CA GLN A 49 16.59 6.18 1.79
C GLN A 49 15.81 4.86 1.74
N LEU A 50 15.97 4.00 2.75
CA LEU A 50 15.15 2.79 2.88
C LEU A 50 13.66 3.15 3.05
N GLN A 51 13.34 4.10 3.92
CA GLN A 51 11.95 4.55 4.13
C GLN A 51 11.32 5.12 2.85
N THR A 52 12.10 5.90 2.08
CA THR A 52 11.69 6.38 0.76
C THR A 52 11.37 5.21 -0.18
N GLY A 53 12.25 4.20 -0.21
CA GLY A 53 12.04 2.99 -1.01
C GLY A 53 10.80 2.19 -0.59
N VAL A 54 10.55 2.09 0.72
CA VAL A 54 9.34 1.42 1.26
C VAL A 54 8.08 2.15 0.81
N PHE A 55 8.04 3.49 0.89
CA PHE A 55 6.89 4.26 0.42
C PHE A 55 6.62 4.04 -1.08
N ILE A 56 7.64 4.25 -1.91
CA ILE A 56 7.52 4.11 -3.37
C ILE A 56 7.13 2.68 -3.76
N GLY A 57 7.77 1.67 -3.14
CA GLY A 57 7.49 0.26 -3.41
C GLY A 57 6.09 -0.17 -2.97
N TYR A 58 5.61 0.34 -1.83
CA TYR A 58 4.25 0.07 -1.38
C TYR A 58 3.22 0.67 -2.34
N VAL A 59 3.40 1.94 -2.75
CA VAL A 59 2.55 2.58 -3.76
C VAL A 59 2.56 1.76 -5.05
N ALA A 60 3.73 1.40 -5.58
CA ALA A 60 3.85 0.59 -6.79
C ALA A 60 3.06 -0.72 -6.69
N SER A 61 3.20 -1.46 -5.58
CA SER A 61 2.51 -2.74 -5.42
C SER A 61 0.98 -2.60 -5.42
N VAL A 62 0.45 -1.51 -4.86
CA VAL A 62 -1.00 -1.24 -4.89
C VAL A 62 -1.41 -0.83 -6.30
N ILE A 63 -0.59 -0.06 -7.01
CA ILE A 63 -0.85 0.28 -8.43
C ILE A 63 -0.91 -0.98 -9.30
N ASP A 64 0.04 -1.89 -9.17
CA ASP A 64 0.05 -3.12 -9.96
C ASP A 64 -1.16 -4.02 -9.63
N ALA A 65 -1.52 -4.13 -8.35
CA ALA A 65 -2.62 -4.99 -7.90
C ALA A 65 -4.01 -4.43 -8.25
N TYR A 66 -4.17 -3.12 -8.37
CA TYR A 66 -5.46 -2.45 -8.40
C TYR A 66 -5.66 -1.45 -9.55
N GLY A 67 -4.60 -1.16 -10.31
CA GLY A 67 -4.62 -0.38 -11.53
C GLY A 67 -4.94 -1.23 -12.75
N ASP A 68 -4.33 -0.90 -13.89
CA ASP A 68 -4.70 -1.47 -15.19
C ASP A 68 -4.35 -2.95 -15.36
N GLU A 69 -3.33 -3.45 -14.65
CA GLU A 69 -2.87 -4.84 -14.72
C GLU A 69 -3.61 -5.78 -13.75
N GLY A 70 -4.32 -5.21 -12.77
CA GLY A 70 -4.90 -5.94 -11.65
C GLY A 70 -6.43 -5.93 -11.61
N ALA A 71 -6.99 -5.81 -10.41
CA ALA A 71 -8.45 -5.80 -10.21
C ALA A 71 -9.15 -4.54 -10.76
N GLN A 72 -8.40 -3.53 -11.19
CA GLN A 72 -8.87 -2.27 -11.76
C GLN A 72 -9.97 -1.59 -10.93
N VAL A 73 -9.63 -1.08 -9.75
CA VAL A 73 -10.56 -0.33 -8.87
C VAL A 73 -10.42 1.19 -8.99
N PHE A 74 -9.45 1.66 -9.78
CA PHE A 74 -9.28 3.03 -10.27
C PHE A 74 -8.74 2.99 -11.70
N CYS A 75 -8.76 4.13 -12.40
CA CYS A 75 -8.29 4.22 -13.77
C CYS A 75 -6.89 4.80 -13.77
N GLN A 76 -5.89 3.94 -13.83
CA GLN A 76 -4.48 4.35 -13.75
C GLN A 76 -4.17 5.29 -14.93
N PRO A 77 -3.74 6.54 -14.68
CA PRO A 77 -3.37 7.43 -15.77
C PRO A 77 -2.02 6.97 -16.35
N ASN A 78 -1.74 7.31 -17.60
CA ASN A 78 -0.38 7.15 -18.13
C ASN A 78 0.58 8.07 -17.35
N GLY A 79 1.40 7.48 -16.48
CA GLY A 79 2.25 8.23 -15.57
C GLY A 79 3.45 7.44 -15.09
N ARG A 80 4.42 8.16 -14.52
CA ARG A 80 5.55 7.54 -13.81
C ARG A 80 5.13 7.24 -12.38
N LEU A 81 5.81 6.29 -11.74
CA LEU A 81 5.56 5.91 -10.36
C LEU A 81 5.61 7.11 -9.38
N GLN A 82 6.48 8.09 -9.65
CA GLN A 82 6.55 9.33 -8.87
C GLN A 82 5.23 10.11 -8.85
N THR A 83 4.50 10.13 -9.97
CA THR A 83 3.20 10.79 -10.06
C THR A 83 2.19 10.15 -9.12
N TYR A 84 2.16 8.82 -9.04
CA TYR A 84 1.29 8.10 -8.10
C TYR A 84 1.73 8.33 -6.65
N ALA A 85 3.05 8.31 -6.39
CA ALA A 85 3.61 8.58 -5.08
C ALA A 85 3.26 9.99 -4.57
N ASP A 86 3.29 11.00 -5.44
CA ASP A 86 2.90 12.38 -5.11
C ASP A 86 1.41 12.51 -4.80
N VAL A 87 0.55 11.84 -5.58
CA VAL A 87 -0.90 11.79 -5.34
C VAL A 87 -1.21 11.16 -3.99
N VAL A 88 -0.59 10.02 -3.69
CA VAL A 88 -0.74 9.33 -2.41
C VAL A 88 -0.22 10.20 -1.26
N TYR A 89 0.95 10.81 -1.40
CA TYR A 89 1.49 11.73 -0.39
C TYR A 89 0.51 12.86 -0.11
N LYS A 90 -0.02 13.50 -1.15
CA LYS A 90 -0.99 14.59 -1.02
C LYS A 90 -2.24 14.13 -0.27
N TYR A 91 -2.82 12.99 -0.66
CA TYR A 91 -4.01 12.46 0.01
C TYR A 91 -3.76 12.19 1.49
N LEU A 92 -2.64 11.52 1.82
CA LEU A 92 -2.28 11.28 3.22
C LEU A 92 -2.07 12.60 3.97
N ASN A 93 -1.38 13.57 3.37
CA ASN A 93 -1.13 14.89 3.96
C ASN A 93 -2.45 15.61 4.30
N ASP A 94 -3.39 15.61 3.36
CA ASP A 94 -4.63 16.39 3.47
C ASP A 94 -5.70 15.70 4.35
N ASN A 95 -5.56 14.40 4.61
CA ASN A 95 -6.53 13.59 5.35
C ASN A 95 -5.93 12.96 6.63
N PRO A 96 -5.46 13.74 7.63
CA PRO A 96 -4.80 13.20 8.81
C PRO A 96 -5.68 12.29 9.67
N ASN A 97 -7.00 12.54 9.70
CA ASN A 97 -7.97 11.72 10.40
C ASN A 97 -8.18 10.33 9.76
N GLN A 98 -7.90 10.17 8.47
CA GLN A 98 -8.05 8.89 7.76
C GLN A 98 -6.82 7.99 7.93
N ARG A 99 -5.69 8.50 8.43
CA ARG A 99 -4.43 7.76 8.55
C ARG A 99 -4.47 6.58 9.52
N VAL A 100 -5.53 6.47 10.32
CA VAL A 100 -5.78 5.31 11.19
C VAL A 100 -6.22 4.06 10.40
N ASN A 101 -6.63 4.23 9.13
CA ASN A 101 -7.03 3.14 8.26
C ASN A 101 -5.82 2.45 7.63
N SER A 102 -6.04 1.30 6.98
CA SER A 102 -4.95 0.57 6.32
C SER A 102 -4.31 1.38 5.20
N ALA A 103 -2.99 1.26 5.05
CA ALA A 103 -2.23 1.94 4.00
C ALA A 103 -2.79 1.61 2.60
N GLU A 104 -3.13 0.35 2.35
CA GLU A 104 -3.76 -0.11 1.11
C GLU A 104 -5.04 0.67 0.80
N SER A 105 -5.97 0.74 1.77
CA SER A 105 -7.24 1.43 1.56
C SER A 105 -7.05 2.91 1.24
N LEU A 106 -6.03 3.54 1.83
CA LEU A 106 -5.73 4.96 1.62
C LEU A 106 -5.02 5.21 0.29
N VAL A 107 -4.17 4.30 -0.18
CA VAL A 107 -3.61 4.38 -1.54
C VAL A 107 -4.71 4.24 -2.58
N ILE A 108 -5.60 3.25 -2.42
CA ILE A 108 -6.76 3.08 -3.31
C ILE A 108 -7.65 4.32 -3.28
N ALA A 109 -7.96 4.86 -2.10
CA ALA A 109 -8.77 6.07 -1.96
C ALA A 109 -8.12 7.29 -2.64
N ALA A 110 -6.81 7.49 -2.46
CA ALA A 110 -6.06 8.56 -3.12
C ALA A 110 -6.15 8.47 -4.65
N MET A 111 -5.99 7.25 -5.19
CA MET A 111 -6.08 6.98 -6.62
C MET A 111 -7.50 7.13 -7.14
N GLN A 112 -8.52 6.73 -6.38
CA GLN A 112 -9.93 6.91 -6.73
C GLN A 112 -10.39 8.37 -6.65
N GLU A 113 -9.82 9.18 -5.76
CA GLU A 113 -10.09 10.62 -5.69
C GLU A 113 -9.50 11.34 -6.91
N SER A 114 -8.28 10.99 -7.31
CA SER A 114 -7.58 11.67 -8.41
C SER A 114 -7.93 11.10 -9.79
N PHE A 115 -8.20 9.80 -9.88
CA PHE A 115 -8.31 9.04 -11.13
C PHE A 115 -9.48 8.04 -11.10
N ARG A 116 -10.66 8.54 -10.74
CA ARG A 116 -11.90 7.77 -10.78
C ARG A 116 -12.20 7.27 -12.20
N CYS A 117 -12.54 5.99 -12.34
CA CYS A 117 -13.08 5.48 -13.59
C CYS A 117 -14.45 6.08 -13.90
N LYS A 118 -14.66 6.49 -15.16
CA LYS A 118 -15.96 7.00 -15.64
C LYS A 118 -16.98 5.89 -15.83
N GLU A 119 -16.50 4.71 -16.20
CA GLU A 119 -17.30 3.52 -16.40
C GLU A 119 -16.85 2.45 -15.39
N PRO A 120 -17.79 1.61 -14.90
CA PRO A 120 -17.42 0.50 -14.04
C PRO A 120 -16.45 -0.45 -14.76
N PRO A 121 -15.52 -1.10 -14.05
CA PRO A 121 -14.60 -2.07 -14.64
C PRO A 121 -15.37 -3.17 -15.38
N LYS A 122 -14.84 -3.62 -16.53
CA LYS A 122 -15.54 -4.54 -17.44
C LYS A 122 -16.00 -5.84 -16.77
N TRP A 123 -15.32 -6.29 -15.72
CA TRP A 123 -15.69 -7.48 -14.96
C TRP A 123 -16.96 -7.29 -14.09
N MET A 124 -17.37 -6.05 -13.81
CA MET A 124 -18.65 -5.74 -13.15
C MET A 124 -19.83 -5.63 -14.12
N SER A 125 -19.58 -5.43 -15.41
CA SER A 125 -20.64 -5.24 -16.43
C SER A 125 -21.35 -6.53 -16.86
N ASN A 126 -20.84 -7.70 -16.47
CA ASN A 126 -21.38 -9.02 -16.84
C ASN A 126 -22.24 -9.68 -15.75
N LYS A 127 -22.84 -8.89 -14.84
CA LYS A 127 -23.81 -9.37 -13.84
C LYS A 127 -25.24 -8.99 -14.20
#